data_AF-A0A1E3AM02-F1
#
_entry.id   AF-A0A1E3AM02-F1
#
_cell.length_a   1.000
_cell.length_b   1.000
_cell.length_c   1.000
_cell.angle_alpha   90.00
_cell.angle_beta   90.00
_cell.angle_gamma   90.00
#
_symmetry.space_group_name_H-M   'P 1'
#
loop_
_entity.id
_entity.type
_entity.pdbx_description
1 polymer ?
#
loop_
_entity_poly.entity_id
_entity_poly.type
_entity_poly.pdbx_seq_one_letter_code
_entity_poly.pdbx_strand_id
1 'polypeptide(L)'
;MNKNNIYHKIVIVIITVTAVFLLYFLFIKSRDDTYDFPVKSPMLDWGSSKEDVIAKTNAEPVSSHDEISSTQVLYTDEKIETLFGISSETRFFIITDSTVPVGLYGVQFTFDNYTYEETKEAIFNQYKDINDSVKWGDSGNLLTTFYYPESARFIHMSDSQWNVICDYYTKMSIASAAEELEYKLNKMRNNEYYFMIQITEPNVVFINALPLAILSNSN
;
A
#
# COMPACT_ATOMS: atom_id res chain seq x y z
N MET A 1 16.40 -45.16 -40.76
CA MET A 1 16.16 -43.89 -40.04
C MET A 1 17.11 -43.81 -38.85
N ASN A 2 17.97 -42.79 -38.80
CA ASN A 2 19.08 -42.72 -37.86
C ASN A 2 18.57 -42.30 -36.47
N LYS A 3 18.54 -43.25 -35.50
CA LYS A 3 18.00 -43.03 -34.14
C LYS A 3 18.57 -41.77 -33.46
N ASN A 4 19.83 -41.42 -33.75
CA ASN A 4 20.49 -40.20 -33.26
C ASN A 4 19.73 -38.91 -33.59
N ASN A 5 19.08 -38.84 -34.75
CA ASN A 5 18.36 -37.65 -35.20
C ASN A 5 17.01 -37.49 -34.49
N ILE A 6 16.45 -38.59 -33.96
CA ILE A 6 15.22 -38.58 -33.16
C ILE A 6 15.53 -38.13 -31.73
N TYR A 7 16.60 -38.65 -31.13
CA TYR A 7 17.01 -38.24 -29.77
C TYR A 7 17.38 -36.75 -29.70
N HIS A 8 18.09 -36.20 -30.70
CA HIS A 8 18.41 -34.78 -30.74
C HIS A 8 17.15 -33.90 -30.78
N LYS A 9 16.13 -34.29 -31.56
CA LYS A 9 14.86 -33.55 -31.63
C LYS A 9 14.12 -33.56 -30.28
N ILE A 10 14.09 -34.70 -29.59
CA ILE A 10 13.45 -34.82 -28.28
C ILE A 10 14.13 -33.92 -27.25
N VAL A 11 15.47 -33.89 -27.22
CA VAL A 11 16.23 -33.04 -26.30
C VAL A 11 15.97 -31.55 -26.55
N ILE A 12 15.93 -31.11 -27.81
CA ILE A 12 15.63 -29.72 -28.16
C ILE A 12 14.22 -29.32 -27.68
N VAL A 13 13.23 -30.19 -27.86
CA VAL A 13 11.85 -29.93 -27.40
C VAL A 13 11.80 -29.80 -25.87
N ILE A 14 12.47 -30.68 -25.13
CA ILE A 14 12.50 -30.62 -23.66
C ILE A 14 13.16 -29.32 -23.18
N ILE A 15 14.27 -28.90 -23.80
CA ILE A 15 14.95 -27.65 -23.46
C ILE A 15 14.03 -26.45 -23.73
N THR A 16 13.32 -26.47 -24.86
CA THR A 16 12.41 -25.39 -25.26
C THR A 16 11.24 -25.29 -24.29
N VAL A 17 10.61 -26.41 -23.92
CA VAL A 17 9.50 -26.44 -22.96
C VAL A 17 9.96 -25.99 -21.59
N THR A 18 11.13 -26.43 -21.13
CA THR A 18 11.70 -26.01 -19.84
C THR A 18 12.01 -24.51 -19.85
N ALA A 19 12.59 -23.98 -20.92
CA ALA A 19 12.87 -22.55 -21.05
C ALA A 19 11.59 -21.70 -21.07
N VAL A 20 10.54 -22.15 -21.75
CA VAL A 20 9.23 -21.48 -21.75
C VAL A 20 8.59 -21.53 -20.36
N PHE A 21 8.68 -22.66 -19.65
CA PHE A 21 8.21 -22.75 -18.26
C PHE A 21 8.99 -21.86 -17.31
N LEU A 22 10.31 -21.74 -17.51
CA LEU A 22 11.18 -20.92 -16.69
C LEU A 22 10.95 -19.42 -16.95
N LEU A 23 10.75 -19.04 -18.21
CA LEU A 23 10.29 -17.70 -18.59
C LEU A 23 8.90 -17.40 -18.01
N TYR A 24 7.95 -18.34 -18.11
CA TYR A 24 6.63 -18.22 -17.50
C TYR A 24 6.73 -18.05 -15.97
N PHE A 25 7.60 -18.79 -15.30
CA PHE A 25 7.87 -18.64 -13.86
C PHE A 25 8.51 -17.30 -13.51
N LEU A 26 9.44 -16.80 -14.34
CA LEU A 26 10.09 -15.49 -14.14
C LEU A 26 9.11 -14.33 -14.39
N PHE A 27 8.24 -14.44 -15.40
CA PHE A 27 7.27 -13.39 -15.75
C PHE A 27 6.02 -13.39 -14.85
N ILE A 28 5.58 -14.53 -14.29
CA ILE A 28 4.44 -14.54 -13.35
C ILE A 28 4.83 -14.02 -11.97
N LYS A 29 6.10 -14.18 -11.57
CA LYS A 29 6.56 -13.75 -10.26
C LYS A 29 6.83 -12.24 -10.18
N SER A 30 6.85 -11.52 -11.31
CA SER A 30 7.00 -10.06 -11.38
C SER A 30 5.66 -9.34 -11.49
N ARG A 31 4.61 -9.87 -10.84
CA ARG A 31 3.33 -9.17 -10.76
C ARG A 31 3.47 -7.99 -9.77
N ASP A 32 4.05 -6.90 -10.28
CA ASP A 32 4.22 -5.61 -9.60
C ASP A 32 2.87 -4.96 -9.23
N ASP A 33 1.74 -5.47 -9.75
CA ASP A 33 0.35 -5.06 -9.45
C ASP A 33 -0.03 -5.12 -7.96
N THR A 34 0.83 -5.67 -7.09
CA THR A 34 0.48 -5.96 -5.69
C THR A 34 0.40 -4.68 -4.84
N TYR A 35 0.93 -3.56 -5.31
CA TYR A 35 0.94 -2.29 -4.59
C TYR A 35 0.46 -1.10 -5.41
N ASP A 36 -0.21 -1.38 -6.52
CA ASP A 36 -0.92 -0.37 -7.29
C ASP A 36 -1.85 0.42 -6.36
N PHE A 37 -2.05 1.68 -6.70
CA PHE A 37 -2.98 2.51 -5.97
C PHE A 37 -4.37 1.85 -5.99
N PRO A 38 -5.06 1.72 -4.85
CA PRO A 38 -6.23 0.85 -4.69
C PRO A 38 -7.52 1.36 -5.36
N VAL A 39 -7.42 2.32 -6.28
CA VAL A 39 -8.53 2.89 -7.04
C VAL A 39 -8.42 2.50 -8.51
N LYS A 40 -9.51 1.96 -9.08
CA LYS A 40 -9.56 1.56 -10.49
C LYS A 40 -9.87 2.74 -11.43
N SER A 41 -10.67 3.69 -10.95
CA SER A 41 -11.00 4.92 -11.68
C SER A 41 -11.46 5.99 -10.68
N PRO A 42 -10.92 7.22 -10.75
CA PRO A 42 -9.85 7.70 -11.65
C PRO A 42 -8.48 7.10 -11.30
N MET A 43 -7.59 6.96 -12.29
CA MET A 43 -6.23 6.43 -12.06
C MET A 43 -5.37 7.45 -11.31
N LEU A 44 -4.96 7.09 -10.11
CA LEU A 44 -4.07 7.83 -9.22
C LEU A 44 -2.85 6.96 -8.89
N ASP A 45 -1.75 7.61 -8.52
CA ASP A 45 -0.51 6.94 -8.12
C ASP A 45 -0.07 7.40 -6.74
N TRP A 46 0.68 6.55 -6.03
CA TRP A 46 1.36 6.97 -4.80
C TRP A 46 2.35 8.10 -5.12
N GLY A 47 2.35 9.15 -4.30
CA GLY A 47 3.13 10.37 -4.53
C GLY A 47 2.45 11.41 -5.43
N SER A 48 1.25 11.15 -5.96
CA SER A 48 0.47 12.15 -6.72
C SER A 48 0.37 13.47 -5.95
N SER A 49 0.46 14.59 -6.68
CA SER A 49 0.34 15.92 -6.07
C SER A 49 -1.06 16.17 -5.53
N LYS A 50 -1.19 17.17 -4.64
CA LYS A 50 -2.49 17.63 -4.15
C LYS A 50 -3.39 18.03 -5.32
N GLU A 51 -2.85 18.77 -6.26
CA GLU A 51 -3.57 19.28 -7.42
C GLU A 51 -4.08 18.14 -8.31
N ASP A 52 -3.28 17.08 -8.49
CA ASP A 52 -3.69 15.89 -9.25
C ASP A 52 -4.83 15.15 -8.56
N VAL A 53 -4.77 15.00 -7.23
CA VAL A 53 -5.84 14.35 -6.47
C VAL A 53 -7.14 15.15 -6.62
N ILE A 54 -7.12 16.46 -6.37
CA ILE A 54 -8.29 17.33 -6.51
C ILE A 54 -8.85 17.26 -7.94
N ALA A 55 -7.99 17.37 -8.95
CA ALA A 55 -8.43 17.37 -10.35
C ALA A 55 -9.08 16.05 -10.79
N LYS A 56 -8.64 14.92 -10.20
CA LYS A 56 -9.12 13.59 -10.57
C LYS A 56 -10.34 13.15 -9.76
N THR A 57 -10.41 13.50 -8.47
CA THR A 57 -11.42 12.97 -7.53
C THR A 57 -12.40 14.01 -7.00
N ASN A 58 -12.23 15.27 -7.40
CA ASN A 58 -13.03 16.40 -6.92
C ASN A 58 -13.03 16.52 -5.37
N ALA A 59 -11.98 16.00 -4.72
CA ALA A 59 -11.88 16.00 -3.27
C ALA A 59 -11.57 17.40 -2.72
N GLU A 60 -12.17 17.72 -1.59
CA GLU A 60 -12.02 19.01 -0.92
C GLU A 60 -11.19 18.88 0.36
N PRO A 61 -10.39 19.89 0.74
CA PRO A 61 -9.62 19.86 1.97
C PRO A 61 -10.54 19.80 3.19
N VAL A 62 -10.26 18.87 4.11
CA VAL A 62 -10.97 18.76 5.37
C VAL A 62 -10.53 19.90 6.29
N SER A 63 -11.45 20.80 6.61
CA SER A 63 -11.21 21.91 7.55
C SER A 63 -11.26 21.42 9.01
N SER A 64 -10.41 20.49 9.40
CA SER A 64 -10.24 20.12 10.82
C SER A 64 -9.11 20.93 11.45
N HIS A 65 -9.32 21.47 12.65
CA HIS A 65 -8.28 22.12 13.47
C HIS A 65 -7.19 21.15 13.95
N ASP A 66 -7.29 19.86 13.63
CA ASP A 66 -6.32 18.80 13.95
C ASP A 66 -5.48 18.41 12.71
N GLU A 67 -5.18 19.36 11.81
CA GLU A 67 -4.12 19.14 10.83
C GLU A 67 -2.82 18.84 11.59
N ILE A 68 -2.42 17.57 11.60
CA ILE A 68 -1.06 17.18 11.96
C ILE A 68 -0.17 18.03 11.04
N SER A 69 0.77 18.78 11.60
CA SER A 69 1.48 19.90 10.95
C SER A 69 2.17 19.61 9.60
N SER A 70 2.18 18.35 9.18
CA SER A 70 2.85 17.82 8.00
C SER A 70 1.93 17.00 7.08
N THR A 71 0.62 16.93 7.36
CA THR A 71 -0.38 16.16 6.60
C THR A 71 -1.63 16.99 6.33
N GLN A 72 -2.03 17.06 5.06
CA GLN A 72 -3.36 17.52 4.66
C GLN A 72 -4.24 16.34 4.27
N VAL A 73 -5.51 16.40 4.67
CA VAL A 73 -6.51 15.41 4.30
C VAL A 73 -7.46 16.03 3.30
N LEU A 74 -7.62 15.39 2.14
CA LEU A 74 -8.68 15.69 1.18
C LEU A 74 -9.80 14.65 1.33
N TYR A 75 -11.05 15.08 1.22
CA TYR A 75 -12.23 14.24 1.38
C TYR A 75 -13.13 14.33 0.15
N THR A 76 -13.73 13.21 -0.21
CA THR A 76 -14.81 13.14 -1.20
C THR A 76 -15.85 12.10 -0.76
N ASP A 77 -17.12 12.41 -0.96
CA ASP A 77 -18.26 11.49 -0.87
C ASP A 77 -18.66 10.92 -2.23
N GLU A 78 -17.89 11.25 -3.29
CA GLU A 78 -18.05 10.60 -4.58
C GLU A 78 -17.73 9.11 -4.46
N LYS A 79 -18.59 8.29 -5.04
CA LYS A 79 -18.41 6.83 -5.06
C LYS A 79 -17.22 6.47 -5.93
N ILE A 80 -16.17 5.93 -5.32
CA ILE A 80 -14.96 5.52 -6.02
C ILE A 80 -14.93 4.00 -6.15
N GLU A 81 -14.69 3.50 -7.36
CA GLU A 81 -14.48 2.07 -7.58
C GLU A 81 -13.06 1.68 -7.15
N THR A 82 -12.97 0.84 -6.13
CA THR A 82 -11.70 0.36 -5.55
C THR A 82 -11.45 -1.10 -5.93
N LEU A 83 -10.28 -1.62 -5.56
CA LEU A 83 -9.97 -3.05 -5.65
C LEU A 83 -10.84 -3.92 -4.71
N PHE A 84 -11.47 -3.34 -3.69
CA PHE A 84 -12.21 -4.07 -2.65
C PHE A 84 -13.73 -3.93 -2.76
N GLY A 85 -14.21 -2.95 -3.53
CA GLY A 85 -15.62 -2.59 -3.63
C GLY A 85 -15.80 -1.12 -4.02
N ILE A 86 -17.04 -0.65 -3.99
CA ILE A 86 -17.35 0.77 -4.23
C ILE A 86 -17.36 1.48 -2.88
N SER A 87 -16.48 2.48 -2.70
CA SER A 87 -16.47 3.29 -1.49
C SER A 87 -17.67 4.23 -1.46
N SER A 88 -18.14 4.55 -0.26
CA SER A 88 -19.11 5.61 -0.02
C SER A 88 -18.47 6.92 0.41
N GLU A 89 -17.30 6.82 1.03
CA GLU A 89 -16.47 7.97 1.36
C GLU A 89 -15.01 7.62 1.15
N THR A 90 -14.23 8.60 0.69
CA THR A 90 -12.78 8.45 0.51
C THR A 90 -12.06 9.64 1.11
N ARG A 91 -10.98 9.36 1.87
CA ARG A 91 -10.05 10.38 2.36
C ARG A 91 -8.65 10.13 1.81
N PHE A 92 -8.02 11.15 1.28
CA PHE A 92 -6.66 11.13 0.75
C PHE A 92 -5.74 11.88 1.69
N PHE A 93 -4.63 11.25 2.07
CA PHE A 93 -3.65 11.79 3.01
C PHE A 93 -2.41 12.21 2.23
N ILE A 94 -2.10 13.50 2.28
CA ILE A 94 -1.08 14.14 1.46
C ILE A 94 -0.05 14.78 2.39
N ILE A 95 1.22 14.49 2.15
CA ILE A 95 2.32 15.14 2.88
C ILE A 95 2.39 16.60 2.44
N THR A 96 2.35 17.53 3.40
CA THR A 96 2.45 18.99 3.14
C THR A 96 3.73 19.61 3.65
N ASP A 97 4.57 18.85 4.36
CA ASP A 97 5.87 19.33 4.84
C ASP A 97 6.84 19.47 3.66
N SER A 98 7.29 20.71 3.41
CA SER A 98 8.21 21.06 2.34
C SER A 98 9.62 20.45 2.47
N THR A 99 9.94 19.86 3.61
CA THR A 99 11.25 19.24 3.88
C THR A 99 11.29 17.73 3.59
N VAL A 100 10.15 17.14 3.23
CA VAL A 100 9.98 15.73 2.85
C VAL A 100 9.29 15.67 1.47
N PRO A 101 9.33 14.53 0.74
CA PRO A 101 8.67 14.44 -0.56
C PRO A 101 7.16 14.65 -0.39
N VAL A 102 6.64 15.62 -1.13
CA VAL A 102 5.25 16.07 -1.08
C VAL A 102 4.44 15.17 -1.99
N GLY A 103 3.43 14.47 -1.46
CA GLY A 103 2.56 13.64 -2.27
C GLY A 103 1.61 12.75 -1.49
N LEU A 104 0.70 12.14 -2.23
CA LEU A 104 -0.29 11.18 -1.73
C LEU A 104 0.39 9.94 -1.15
N TYR A 105 0.26 9.72 0.15
CA TYR A 105 0.93 8.60 0.84
C TYR A 105 -0.04 7.68 1.56
N GLY A 106 -1.29 8.11 1.75
CA GLY A 106 -2.29 7.28 2.39
C GLY A 106 -3.68 7.53 1.80
N VAL A 107 -4.53 6.52 1.90
CA VAL A 107 -5.93 6.61 1.49
C VAL A 107 -6.79 5.82 2.46
N GLN A 108 -7.94 6.37 2.81
CA GLN A 108 -8.96 5.71 3.60
C GLN A 108 -10.23 5.55 2.76
N PHE A 109 -10.80 4.35 2.77
CA PHE A 109 -12.10 4.05 2.19
C PHE A 109 -13.07 3.65 3.28
N THR A 110 -14.28 4.21 3.20
CA THR A 110 -15.46 3.70 3.90
C THR A 110 -16.32 2.98 2.88
N PHE A 111 -16.83 1.79 3.20
CA PHE A 111 -17.68 1.02 2.30
C PHE A 111 -19.13 0.97 2.80
N ASP A 112 -20.11 1.32 1.97
CA ASP A 112 -21.51 1.10 2.34
C ASP A 112 -21.87 -0.38 2.21
N ASN A 113 -22.58 -0.91 3.21
CA ASN A 113 -23.15 -2.27 3.22
C ASN A 113 -22.14 -3.43 3.29
N TYR A 114 -20.88 -3.17 3.67
CA TYR A 114 -19.93 -4.22 4.02
C TYR A 114 -19.86 -4.39 5.53
N THR A 115 -19.80 -5.63 5.98
CA THR A 115 -19.39 -5.99 7.34
C THR A 115 -17.86 -5.98 7.46
N TYR A 116 -17.36 -6.03 8.69
CA TYR A 116 -15.92 -6.09 8.96
C TYR A 116 -15.26 -7.31 8.31
N GLU A 117 -15.90 -8.48 8.39
CA GLU A 117 -15.36 -9.70 7.81
C GLU A 117 -15.40 -9.67 6.27
N GLU A 118 -16.45 -9.12 5.65
CA GLU A 118 -16.51 -8.94 4.19
C GLU A 118 -15.42 -7.97 3.70
N THR A 119 -15.18 -6.88 4.44
CA THR A 119 -14.12 -5.91 4.13
C THR A 119 -12.75 -6.57 4.19
N LYS A 120 -12.52 -7.35 5.25
CA LYS A 120 -11.27 -8.10 5.44
C LYS A 120 -11.07 -9.17 4.38
N GLU A 121 -12.10 -9.92 4.03
CA GLU A 121 -12.06 -10.91 2.95
C GLU A 121 -11.71 -10.26 1.60
N ALA A 122 -12.33 -9.13 1.26
CA ALA A 122 -12.06 -8.39 0.05
C ALA A 122 -10.58 -7.94 -0.04
N ILE A 123 -10.02 -7.44 1.06
CA ILE A 123 -8.60 -7.07 1.14
C ILE A 123 -7.69 -8.28 0.98
N PHE A 124 -8.01 -9.39 1.66
CA PHE A 124 -7.18 -10.59 1.67
C PHE A 124 -7.15 -11.28 0.31
N ASN A 125 -8.26 -11.20 -0.43
CA ASN A 125 -8.35 -11.66 -1.82
C ASN A 125 -7.42 -10.87 -2.74
N GLN A 126 -7.24 -9.56 -2.48
CA GLN A 126 -6.36 -8.70 -3.28
C GLN A 126 -4.88 -8.87 -2.92
N TYR A 127 -4.53 -8.76 -1.64
CA TYR A 127 -3.13 -8.66 -1.18
C TYR A 127 -2.60 -9.95 -0.54
N LYS A 128 -2.89 -11.11 -1.13
CA LYS A 128 -2.47 -12.47 -0.69
C LYS A 128 -1.23 -12.50 0.24
N ASP A 129 -1.29 -13.33 1.28
CA ASP A 129 -0.23 -13.49 2.32
C ASP A 129 -0.14 -12.35 3.34
N ILE A 130 -1.30 -11.88 3.82
CA ILE A 130 -1.39 -11.06 5.02
C ILE A 130 -1.38 -11.97 6.27
N ASN A 131 -0.23 -12.58 6.55
CA ASN A 131 -0.09 -13.51 7.68
C ASN A 131 0.25 -12.82 9.00
N ASP A 132 0.89 -11.65 8.94
CA ASP A 132 1.25 -10.86 10.11
C ASP A 132 0.16 -9.82 10.42
N SER A 133 -0.49 -9.97 11.58
CA SER A 133 -1.40 -8.98 12.11
C SER A 133 -1.04 -8.57 13.53
N VAL A 134 -1.19 -7.27 13.82
CA VAL A 134 -0.93 -6.69 15.14
C VAL A 134 -2.17 -5.92 15.53
N LYS A 135 -2.69 -6.18 16.73
CA LYS A 135 -3.79 -5.43 17.29
C LYS A 135 -3.22 -4.37 18.22
N TRP A 136 -3.45 -3.10 17.92
CA TRP A 136 -3.29 -2.03 18.89
C TRP A 136 -4.69 -1.63 19.35
N GLY A 137 -4.93 -1.73 20.65
CA GLY A 137 -6.18 -1.31 21.24
C GLY A 137 -6.02 0.11 21.77
N ASP A 138 -6.76 1.05 21.21
CA ASP A 138 -7.09 2.26 21.94
C ASP A 138 -8.08 1.90 23.05
N SER A 139 -7.94 2.51 24.22
CA SER A 139 -8.79 2.25 25.38
C SER A 139 -10.25 2.65 25.09
N GLY A 140 -11.03 1.73 24.50
CA GLY A 140 -12.45 1.92 24.22
C GLY A 140 -12.93 1.29 22.92
N ASN A 141 -13.04 -0.04 22.89
CA ASN A 141 -13.90 -0.84 21.99
C ASN A 141 -13.72 -0.80 20.45
N LEU A 142 -12.89 0.07 19.86
CA LEU A 142 -12.65 0.05 18.40
C LEU A 142 -11.53 -0.95 18.07
N LEU A 143 -11.92 -2.10 17.51
CA LEU A 143 -10.96 -3.10 17.04
C LEU A 143 -10.25 -2.56 15.79
N THR A 144 -8.98 -2.20 15.96
CA THR A 144 -8.09 -1.84 14.84
C THR A 144 -7.09 -2.96 14.63
N THR A 145 -7.05 -3.51 13.43
CA THR A 145 -6.07 -4.54 13.06
C THR A 145 -5.15 -4.02 11.97
N PHE A 146 -3.85 -4.10 12.22
CA PHE A 146 -2.80 -3.75 11.27
C PHE A 146 -2.32 -5.00 10.54
N TYR A 147 -2.07 -4.84 9.26
CA TYR A 147 -1.75 -5.90 8.34
C TYR A 147 -0.53 -5.50 7.50
N TYR A 148 0.42 -6.42 7.41
CA TYR A 148 1.70 -6.22 6.73
C TYR A 148 1.88 -7.32 5.69
N PRO A 149 1.58 -7.07 4.40
CA PRO A 149 1.68 -8.09 3.37
C PRO A 149 3.16 -8.46 3.11
N GLU A 150 3.47 -9.75 2.99
CA GLU A 150 4.85 -10.25 2.79
C GLU A 150 5.54 -9.66 1.55
N SER A 151 4.79 -9.36 0.50
CA SER A 151 5.34 -8.76 -0.72
C SER A 151 5.88 -7.34 -0.53
N ALA A 152 5.63 -6.69 0.62
CA ALA A 152 6.10 -5.34 0.90
C ALA A 152 7.59 -5.31 1.29
N ARG A 153 8.18 -6.49 1.53
CA ARG A 153 9.60 -6.73 1.87
C ARG A 153 10.58 -6.49 0.73
N PHE A 154 10.12 -6.51 -0.51
CA PHE A 154 11.01 -6.50 -1.68
C PHE A 154 11.41 -5.10 -2.17
N ILE A 155 11.03 -4.05 -1.45
CA ILE A 155 11.32 -2.67 -1.83
C ILE A 155 12.71 -2.31 -1.32
N HIS A 156 13.72 -2.37 -2.21
CA HIS A 156 15.06 -1.89 -1.87
C HIS A 156 15.04 -0.36 -1.69
N MET A 157 15.36 0.10 -0.48
CA MET A 157 15.39 1.51 -0.12
C MET A 157 16.78 1.94 0.33
N SER A 158 17.28 3.04 -0.19
CA SER A 158 18.56 3.62 0.26
C SER A 158 18.46 4.22 1.66
N ASP A 159 19.58 4.34 2.36
CA ASP A 159 19.62 4.97 3.70
C ASP A 159 19.12 6.43 3.67
N SER A 160 19.37 7.16 2.57
CA SER A 160 18.86 8.52 2.41
C SER A 160 17.34 8.55 2.36
N GLN A 161 16.72 7.61 1.65
CA GLN A 161 15.25 7.50 1.56
C GLN A 161 14.65 7.02 2.89
N TRP A 162 15.35 6.14 3.61
CA TRP A 162 14.95 5.69 4.94
C TRP A 162 14.96 6.84 5.96
N ASN A 163 15.99 7.70 5.94
CA ASN A 163 16.07 8.85 6.85
C ASN A 163 14.89 9.81 6.67
N VAL A 164 14.41 10.00 5.44
CA VAL A 164 13.20 10.80 5.15
C VAL A 164 11.96 10.23 5.84
N ILE A 165 11.79 8.90 5.85
CA ILE A 165 10.68 8.21 6.55
C ILE A 165 10.78 8.43 8.06
N CYS A 166 11.96 8.22 8.62
CA CYS A 166 12.22 8.42 10.05
C CYS A 166 11.91 9.87 10.45
N ASP A 167 12.38 10.85 9.67
CA ASP A 167 12.17 12.27 9.94
C ASP A 167 10.69 12.62 9.93
N TYR A 168 9.93 12.12 8.94
CA TYR A 168 8.49 12.32 8.85
C TYR A 168 7.75 11.77 10.09
N TYR A 169 7.98 10.51 10.42
CA TYR A 169 7.32 9.87 11.56
C TYR A 169 7.72 10.46 12.91
N THR A 170 8.97 10.86 13.07
CA THR A 170 9.46 11.49 14.30
C THR A 170 8.83 12.87 14.52
N LYS A 171 8.64 13.65 13.44
CA LYS A 171 7.94 14.94 13.52
C LYS A 171 6.46 14.83 13.85
N MET A 172 5.81 13.75 13.40
CA MET A 172 4.38 13.51 13.67
C MET A 172 4.10 13.01 15.09
N SER A 173 5.09 12.46 15.80
CA SER A 173 4.87 11.78 17.07
C SER A 173 4.78 12.75 18.24
N ILE A 174 3.64 12.76 18.91
CA ILE A 174 3.48 13.32 20.24
C ILE A 174 4.08 12.31 21.23
N ALA A 175 4.84 12.77 22.23
CA ALA A 175 5.64 11.94 23.14
C ALA A 175 4.92 10.72 23.79
N SER A 176 3.59 10.69 23.83
CA SER A 176 2.78 9.55 24.32
C SER A 176 2.64 8.37 23.34
N ALA A 177 3.05 8.53 22.07
CA ALA A 177 2.96 7.49 21.03
C ALA A 177 4.33 6.88 20.65
N ALA A 178 5.37 7.11 21.46
CA ALA A 178 6.75 6.73 21.13
C ALA A 178 6.95 5.22 20.96
N GLU A 179 6.33 4.38 21.80
CA GLU A 179 6.45 2.92 21.69
C GLU A 179 5.80 2.37 20.42
N GLU A 180 4.63 2.89 20.05
CA GLU A 180 3.94 2.53 18.81
C GLU A 180 4.73 3.00 17.58
N LEU A 181 5.31 4.20 17.64
CA LEU A 181 6.18 4.73 16.60
C LEU A 181 7.42 3.85 16.41
N GLU A 182 8.12 3.55 17.50
CA GLU A 182 9.30 2.71 17.49
C GLU A 182 8.95 1.32 16.93
N TYR A 183 7.81 0.76 17.32
CA TYR A 183 7.31 -0.49 16.77
C TYR A 183 7.13 -0.43 15.25
N LYS A 184 6.44 0.61 14.74
CA LYS A 184 6.20 0.81 13.30
C LYS A 184 7.52 0.95 12.53
N LEU A 185 8.44 1.79 13.02
CA LEU A 185 9.75 1.99 12.38
C LEU A 185 10.62 0.72 12.41
N ASN A 186 10.61 -0.02 13.51
CA ASN A 186 11.32 -1.30 13.62
C ASN A 186 10.75 -2.35 12.64
N LYS A 187 9.42 -2.44 12.52
CA LYS A 187 8.78 -3.32 11.54
C LYS A 187 9.10 -2.92 10.09
N MET A 188 9.14 -1.62 9.79
CA MET A 188 9.50 -1.13 8.45
C MET A 188 10.96 -1.40 8.12
N ARG A 189 11.89 -1.13 9.05
CA ARG A 189 13.33 -1.26 8.76
C ARG A 189 13.87 -2.68 8.89
N ASN A 190 13.57 -3.34 10.00
CA ASN A 190 14.20 -4.62 10.34
C ASN A 190 13.47 -5.80 9.70
N ASN A 191 12.17 -5.65 9.46
CA ASN A 191 11.34 -6.67 8.81
C ASN A 191 10.94 -6.25 7.38
N GLU A 192 11.48 -5.13 6.89
CA GLU A 192 11.34 -4.62 5.53
C GLU A 192 9.88 -4.35 5.10
N TYR A 193 8.93 -4.17 6.01
CA TYR A 193 7.54 -3.92 5.62
C TYR A 193 7.28 -2.44 5.30
N TYR A 194 7.21 -2.10 4.02
CA TYR A 194 7.05 -0.72 3.56
C TYR A 194 5.61 -0.35 3.13
N PHE A 195 4.63 -1.18 3.46
CA PHE A 195 3.22 -0.98 3.16
C PHE A 195 2.37 -1.51 4.32
N MET A 196 1.37 -0.76 4.76
CA MET A 196 0.56 -1.10 5.92
C MET A 196 -0.93 -0.90 5.58
N ILE A 197 -1.73 -1.91 5.90
CA ILE A 197 -3.19 -1.84 5.80
C ILE A 197 -3.76 -1.86 7.22
N GLN A 198 -4.67 -0.95 7.50
CA GLN A 198 -5.44 -0.89 8.72
C GLN A 198 -6.91 -1.14 8.37
N ILE A 199 -7.55 -2.05 9.10
CA ILE A 199 -9.00 -2.25 9.03
C ILE A 199 -9.59 -1.89 10.39
N THR A 200 -10.59 -1.02 10.37
CA THR A 200 -11.31 -0.55 11.56
C THR A 200 -12.80 -0.84 11.38
N GLU A 201 -13.45 -1.31 12.46
CA GLU A 201 -14.89 -1.58 12.46
C GLU A 201 -15.72 -0.30 12.19
N PRO A 202 -16.86 -0.40 11.48
CA PRO A 202 -17.40 -1.64 10.90
C PRO A 202 -16.79 -2.00 9.53
N ASN A 203 -16.25 -1.06 8.77
CA ASN A 203 -15.87 -1.28 7.36
C ASN A 203 -14.96 -0.18 6.79
N VAL A 204 -14.08 0.34 7.63
CA VAL A 204 -13.11 1.37 7.24
C VAL A 204 -11.77 0.72 6.95
N VAL A 205 -11.21 1.05 5.79
CA VAL A 205 -9.89 0.58 5.35
C VAL A 205 -8.99 1.77 5.19
N PHE A 206 -7.85 1.78 5.88
CA PHE A 206 -6.79 2.75 5.65
C PHE A 206 -5.55 2.05 5.12
N ILE A 207 -4.98 2.58 4.04
CA ILE A 207 -3.75 2.07 3.44
C ILE A 207 -2.71 3.17 3.56
N ASN A 208 -1.57 2.84 4.18
CA ASN A 208 -0.39 3.68 4.26
C ASN A 208 0.72 3.10 3.38
N ALA A 209 1.16 3.92 2.45
CA ALA A 209 2.14 3.62 1.42
C ALA A 209 3.21 4.73 1.34
N LEU A 210 3.54 5.38 2.47
CA LEU A 210 4.56 6.42 2.54
C LEU A 210 5.88 6.06 1.84
N PRO A 211 6.46 4.87 2.05
CA PRO A 211 7.62 4.41 1.29
C PRO A 211 7.46 4.48 -0.24
N LEU A 212 6.30 4.07 -0.76
CA LEU A 212 6.03 4.09 -2.20
C LEU A 212 5.94 5.52 -2.73
N ALA A 213 5.31 6.42 -1.97
CA ALA A 213 5.23 7.84 -2.31
C ALA A 213 6.61 8.54 -2.31
N ILE A 214 7.53 8.11 -1.45
CA ILE A 214 8.92 8.61 -1.44
C ILE A 214 9.68 8.12 -2.68
N LEU A 215 9.49 6.84 -3.04
CA LEU A 215 10.16 6.24 -4.19
C LEU A 215 9.68 6.82 -5.52
N SER A 216 8.38 7.08 -5.67
CA SER A 216 7.84 7.69 -6.89
C SER A 216 8.36 9.10 -7.13
N ASN A 217 8.64 9.85 -6.05
CA ASN A 217 9.20 11.20 -6.12
C ASN A 217 10.74 11.26 -6.12
N SER A 218 11.43 10.12 -6.01
CA SER A 218 12.90 10.05 -6.02
C SER A 218 13.50 9.80 -7.42
N ASN A 219 12.66 9.64 -8.44
CA ASN A 219 13.05 9.43 -9.85
C ASN A 219 12.84 10.70 -10.68
#